data_AF-A0A7C0XMJ8-F1
#
_entry.id   AF-A0A7C0XMJ8-F1
#
_cell.length_a   1.000
_cell.length_b   1.000
_cell.length_c   1.000
_cell.angle_alpha   90.00
_cell.angle_beta   90.00
_cell.angle_gamma   90.00
#
_symmetry.space_group_name_H-M   'P 1'
#
loop_
_entity.id
_entity.type
_entity.pdbx_description
1 polymer ?
#
loop_
_entity_poly.entity_id
_entity_poly.type
_entity_poly.pdbx_seq_one_letter_code
_entity_poly.pdbx_strand_id
1 'polypeptide(L)'
;MGFPQTPIFAPDQAECVYRELGGVGDGFSRRAWKGIVSIDLLQKRLRKVRPYEKHQGESEKVYKHYLEKICQATRKSERISSILKKASADFGTIGVDGKEGKPIIGVLGEIYIRSNRFGNEDLIRNIERLGCEVWLPPISEWILYVNYTSKQRSLRTGHYKSFLATFITNEFQKSVEHRLTRSFNHSLKAHGEPSTEEIIKNAIPYLHPSFEGEAILSVGKAVDFALKGASGIINAMPFTCMPGTIVNALLKRCKETHNNIPILTIAYDGQKEGNTKTRLEAFTYQVRQYQERRNS
;
A
#
# COMPACT_ATOMS: atom_id res chain seq x y z
N MET A 1 -28.79 -14.07 11.01
CA MET A 1 -28.41 -12.72 11.47
C MET A 1 -27.75 -12.00 10.31
N GLY A 2 -28.29 -10.87 9.90
CA GLY A 2 -27.73 -10.02 8.85
C GLY A 2 -28.22 -8.60 9.08
N PHE A 3 -27.57 -7.62 8.46
CA PHE A 3 -28.02 -6.23 8.44
C PHE A 3 -28.74 -5.97 7.11
N PRO A 4 -30.02 -6.35 6.94
CA PRO A 4 -30.76 -6.16 5.67
C PRO A 4 -30.86 -4.68 5.26
N GLN A 5 -30.75 -3.77 6.22
CA GLN A 5 -30.71 -2.32 6.01
C GLN A 5 -29.34 -1.79 5.55
N THR A 6 -28.29 -2.62 5.51
CA THR A 6 -26.96 -2.19 5.08
C THR A 6 -26.72 -2.64 3.65
N PRO A 7 -26.79 -1.73 2.67
CA PRO A 7 -26.47 -2.09 1.29
C PRO A 7 -24.99 -2.49 1.17
N ILE A 8 -24.73 -3.61 0.51
CA ILE A 8 -23.38 -4.11 0.22
C ILE A 8 -23.01 -3.66 -1.18
N PHE A 9 -21.92 -2.89 -1.29
CA PHE A 9 -21.33 -2.51 -2.57
C PHE A 9 -19.99 -3.23 -2.73
N ALA A 10 -19.80 -3.91 -3.85
CA ALA A 10 -18.55 -4.57 -4.20
C ALA A 10 -17.91 -3.80 -5.36
N PRO A 11 -16.97 -2.85 -5.10
CA PRO A 11 -16.22 -2.19 -6.15
C PRO A 11 -15.26 -3.20 -6.77
N ASP A 12 -15.74 -3.91 -7.78
CA ASP A 12 -14.96 -4.86 -8.56
C ASP A 12 -14.21 -4.15 -9.70
N GLN A 13 -13.65 -4.90 -10.65
CA GLN A 13 -13.01 -4.31 -11.85
C GLN A 13 -14.00 -4.04 -12.98
N ALA A 14 -15.31 -3.97 -12.70
CA ALA A 14 -16.31 -3.71 -13.71
C ALA A 14 -16.31 -2.24 -14.15
N GLU A 15 -16.89 -1.98 -15.33
CA GLU A 15 -16.95 -0.65 -15.92
C GLU A 15 -17.86 0.33 -15.15
N CYS A 16 -18.64 -0.18 -14.18
CA CYS A 16 -19.74 0.55 -13.53
C CYS A 16 -19.50 0.96 -12.07
N VAL A 17 -18.33 0.67 -11.48
CA VAL A 17 -18.04 0.88 -10.04
C VAL A 17 -18.48 2.25 -9.54
N TYR A 18 -18.12 3.33 -10.24
CA TYR A 18 -18.48 4.69 -9.81
C TYR A 18 -19.94 5.06 -10.06
N ARG A 19 -20.62 4.39 -11.00
CA ARG A 19 -22.06 4.56 -11.24
C ARG A 19 -22.87 3.89 -10.12
N GLU A 20 -22.45 2.70 -9.70
CA GLU A 20 -23.05 1.97 -8.58
C GLU A 20 -22.81 2.70 -7.25
N LEU A 21 -21.58 3.19 -7.02
CA LEU A 21 -21.26 4.03 -5.86
C LEU A 21 -21.96 5.39 -5.88
N GLY A 22 -22.30 5.91 -7.07
CA GLY A 22 -23.10 7.12 -7.23
C GLY A 22 -24.51 6.98 -6.66
N GLY A 23 -25.06 5.76 -6.62
CA GLY A 23 -26.38 5.46 -6.03
C GLY A 23 -26.43 5.61 -4.50
N VAL A 24 -25.29 5.73 -3.82
CA VAL A 24 -25.19 5.89 -2.35
C VAL A 24 -25.40 7.34 -1.90
N GLY A 25 -25.24 8.30 -2.83
CA GLY A 25 -25.51 9.72 -2.59
C GLY A 25 -24.39 10.65 -3.06
N ASP A 26 -24.77 11.90 -3.30
CA ASP A 26 -23.89 12.91 -3.88
C ASP A 26 -22.61 13.11 -3.06
N GLY A 27 -21.47 12.97 -3.73
CA GLY A 27 -20.15 13.20 -3.15
C GLY A 27 -19.65 12.11 -2.18
N PHE A 28 -20.30 10.94 -2.08
CA PHE A 28 -19.79 9.79 -1.32
C PHE A 28 -18.40 9.37 -1.81
N SER A 29 -18.23 9.05 -3.09
CA SER A 29 -16.96 8.60 -3.68
C SER A 29 -15.83 9.62 -3.47
N ARG A 30 -16.16 10.92 -3.52
CA ARG A 30 -15.22 12.01 -3.25
C ARG A 30 -14.78 12.05 -1.78
N ARG A 31 -15.69 11.83 -0.84
CA ARG A 31 -15.39 11.78 0.60
C ARG A 31 -14.60 10.52 0.94
N ALA A 32 -15.01 9.37 0.41
CA ALA A 32 -14.29 8.11 0.53
C ALA A 32 -12.85 8.23 0.03
N TRP A 33 -12.64 8.77 -1.17
CA TRP A 33 -11.30 8.98 -1.72
C TRP A 33 -10.41 9.85 -0.82
N LYS A 34 -10.93 10.99 -0.34
CA LYS A 34 -10.18 11.85 0.59
C LYS A 34 -9.84 11.10 1.88
N GLY A 35 -10.76 10.32 2.43
CA GLY A 35 -10.55 9.50 3.62
C GLY A 35 -9.46 8.45 3.41
N ILE A 36 -9.54 7.69 2.32
CA ILE A 36 -8.57 6.65 1.94
C ILE A 36 -7.17 7.23 1.85
N VAL A 37 -6.97 8.26 1.01
CA VAL A 37 -5.67 8.92 0.85
C VAL A 37 -5.15 9.46 2.19
N SER A 38 -6.03 10.03 3.01
CA SER A 38 -5.62 10.58 4.31
C SER A 38 -5.15 9.50 5.28
N ILE A 39 -5.82 8.35 5.32
CA ILE A 39 -5.42 7.20 6.13
C ILE A 39 -4.13 6.58 5.58
N ASP A 40 -4.00 6.42 4.26
CA ASP A 40 -2.78 5.93 3.61
C ASP A 40 -1.56 6.78 4.02
N LEU A 41 -1.68 8.11 3.98
CA LEU A 41 -0.63 9.04 4.41
C LEU A 41 -0.30 8.92 5.90
N LEU A 42 -1.31 8.83 6.77
CA LEU A 42 -1.10 8.63 8.21
C LEU A 42 -0.38 7.31 8.50
N GLN A 43 -0.83 6.22 7.88
CA GLN A 43 -0.22 4.90 8.09
C GLN A 43 1.21 4.85 7.55
N LYS A 44 1.47 5.50 6.41
CA LYS A 44 2.83 5.63 5.86
C LYS A 44 3.73 6.40 6.83
N ARG A 45 3.24 7.51 7.41
CA ARG A 45 4.00 8.26 8.42
C ARG A 45 4.23 7.44 9.70
N LEU A 46 3.22 6.70 10.15
CA LEU A 46 3.32 5.79 11.28
C LEU A 46 4.44 4.76 11.08
N ARG A 47 4.44 4.03 9.95
CA ARG A 47 5.49 3.03 9.64
C ARG A 47 6.89 3.62 9.51
N LYS A 48 7.00 4.91 9.17
CA LYS A 48 8.30 5.60 9.09
C LYS A 48 8.82 6.07 10.44
N VAL A 49 7.95 6.38 11.40
CA VAL A 49 8.37 6.89 12.73
C VAL A 49 8.47 5.77 13.75
N ARG A 50 7.49 4.87 13.76
CA ARG A 50 7.32 3.84 14.79
C ARG A 50 8.50 2.88 14.97
N PRO A 51 9.20 2.41 13.93
CA PRO A 51 10.36 1.57 14.12
C PRO A 51 11.45 2.28 14.92
N TYR A 52 11.50 3.61 14.88
CA TYR A 52 12.57 4.43 15.45
C TYR A 52 12.15 5.18 16.72
N GLU A 53 10.93 5.02 17.22
CA GLU A 53 10.46 5.79 18.37
C GLU A 53 11.24 5.45 19.65
N LYS A 54 11.67 6.47 20.40
CA LYS A 54 12.37 6.33 21.70
C LYS A 54 11.48 5.70 22.76
N HIS A 55 10.22 6.14 22.80
CA HIS A 55 9.22 5.67 23.75
C HIS A 55 8.13 4.91 23.00
N GLN A 56 8.06 3.61 23.26
CA GLN A 56 7.16 2.72 22.54
C GLN A 56 5.69 3.15 22.68
N GLY A 57 4.98 3.24 21.56
CA GLY A 57 3.57 3.56 21.47
C GLY A 57 3.24 5.05 21.32
N GLU A 58 4.21 5.97 21.35
CA GLU A 58 3.95 7.40 21.11
C GLU A 58 3.40 7.65 19.71
N SER A 59 4.01 7.06 18.68
CA SER A 59 3.54 7.18 17.29
C SER A 59 2.15 6.60 17.09
N GLU A 60 1.81 5.51 17.80
CA GLU A 60 0.51 4.87 17.75
C GLU A 60 -0.58 5.74 18.40
N LYS A 61 -0.27 6.45 19.50
CA LYS A 61 -1.19 7.41 20.14
C LYS A 61 -1.51 8.56 19.18
N VAL A 62 -0.48 9.14 18.56
CA VAL A 62 -0.65 10.20 17.54
C VAL A 62 -1.48 9.69 16.37
N TYR A 63 -1.18 8.50 15.85
CA TYR A 63 -1.96 7.88 14.77
C TYR A 63 -3.44 7.75 15.13
N LYS A 64 -3.78 7.16 16.28
CA LYS A 64 -5.18 6.95 16.71
C LYS A 64 -5.94 8.26 16.85
N HIS A 65 -5.32 9.26 17.47
CA HIS A 65 -5.90 10.60 17.62
C HIS A 65 -6.27 11.23 16.28
N TYR A 66 -5.36 11.16 15.29
CA TYR A 66 -5.61 11.75 13.98
C TYR A 66 -6.53 10.90 13.10
N LEU A 67 -6.54 9.57 13.27
CA LEU A 67 -7.51 8.69 12.63
C LEU A 67 -8.93 9.09 13.03
N GLU A 68 -9.19 9.25 14.33
CA GLU A 68 -10.51 9.65 14.83
C GLU A 68 -10.94 11.02 14.29
N LYS A 69 -10.03 12.00 14.29
CA LYS A 69 -10.28 13.33 13.72
C LYS A 69 -10.60 13.29 12.23
N ILE A 70 -9.89 12.49 11.45
CA ILE A 70 -10.17 12.32 10.01
C ILE A 70 -11.53 11.65 9.82
N CYS A 71 -11.87 10.62 10.60
CA CYS A 71 -13.18 9.97 10.53
C CYS A 71 -14.31 10.95 10.87
N GLN A 72 -14.15 11.80 11.88
CA GLN A 72 -15.13 12.84 12.23
C GLN A 72 -15.25 13.91 11.13
N ALA A 73 -14.13 14.44 10.65
CA ALA A 73 -14.10 15.43 9.58
C ALA A 73 -14.69 14.87 8.27
N THR A 74 -14.45 13.60 7.96
CA THR A 74 -15.03 12.92 6.79
C THR A 74 -16.55 12.80 6.91
N ARG A 75 -17.06 12.45 8.11
CA ARG A 75 -18.51 12.40 8.39
C ARG A 75 -19.17 13.76 8.24
N LYS A 76 -18.53 14.82 8.77
CA LYS A 76 -19.02 16.21 8.71
C LYS A 76 -18.69 16.94 7.40
N SER A 77 -18.00 16.30 6.46
CA SER A 77 -17.53 16.90 5.20
C SER A 77 -16.59 18.12 5.38
N GLU A 78 -15.81 18.14 6.45
CA GLU A 78 -14.88 19.21 6.80
C GLU A 78 -13.52 19.11 6.06
N ARG A 79 -12.69 20.16 6.18
CA ARG A 79 -11.40 20.27 5.48
C ARG A 79 -10.29 19.45 6.16
N ILE A 80 -10.04 18.25 5.63
CA ILE A 80 -9.03 17.30 6.16
C ILE A 80 -7.57 17.78 6.04
N SER A 81 -7.23 18.64 5.07
CA SER A 81 -5.82 19.04 4.87
C SER A 81 -5.20 19.78 6.06
N SER A 82 -5.99 20.49 6.85
CA SER A 82 -5.52 21.12 8.10
C SER A 82 -5.15 20.09 9.16
N ILE A 83 -5.93 19.01 9.25
CA ILE A 83 -5.74 17.90 10.18
C ILE A 83 -4.46 17.14 9.81
N LEU A 84 -4.24 16.85 8.53
CA LEU A 84 -3.03 16.18 8.06
C LEU A 84 -1.75 16.99 8.30
N LYS A 85 -1.80 18.32 8.13
CA LYS A 85 -0.65 19.19 8.46
C LYS A 85 -0.30 19.12 9.95
N LYS A 86 -1.31 19.18 10.82
CA LYS A 86 -1.10 19.02 12.27
C LYS A 86 -0.57 17.63 12.61
N ALA A 87 -1.12 16.58 12.00
CA ALA A 87 -0.61 15.22 12.14
C ALA A 87 0.86 15.12 11.76
N SER A 88 1.24 15.67 10.60
CA SER A 88 2.64 15.66 10.16
C SER A 88 3.57 16.39 11.13
N ALA A 89 3.11 17.49 11.74
CA ALA A 89 3.87 18.23 12.74
C ALA A 89 4.03 17.42 14.04
N ASP A 90 2.96 16.85 14.57
CA ASP A 90 2.98 16.04 15.80
C ASP A 90 3.81 14.76 15.64
N PHE A 91 3.77 14.11 14.46
CA PHE A 91 4.71 13.02 14.16
C PHE A 91 6.16 13.49 14.07
N GLY A 92 6.41 14.78 13.83
CA GLY A 92 7.73 15.39 13.80
C GLY A 92 8.31 15.67 15.20
N THR A 93 7.47 15.75 16.23
CA THR A 93 7.90 16.00 17.61
C THR A 93 8.27 14.73 18.38
N ILE A 94 7.91 13.54 17.85
CA ILE A 94 8.24 12.26 18.48
C ILE A 94 9.76 12.07 18.46
N GLY A 95 10.32 11.78 19.64
CA GLY A 95 11.74 11.46 19.78
C GLY A 95 12.06 10.15 19.06
N VAL A 96 13.04 10.16 18.16
CA VAL A 96 13.50 8.97 17.43
C VAL A 96 14.96 8.63 17.71
N ASP A 97 15.26 7.34 17.83
CA ASP A 97 16.60 6.77 17.94
C ASP A 97 17.08 6.24 16.58
N GLY A 98 18.26 6.70 16.16
CA GLY A 98 18.87 6.30 14.89
C GLY A 98 18.07 6.78 13.69
N LYS A 99 18.36 7.98 13.17
CA LYS A 99 17.57 8.54 12.06
C LYS A 99 17.66 7.74 10.75
N GLU A 100 18.70 6.92 10.58
CA GLU A 100 19.01 6.22 9.33
C GLU A 100 19.68 4.87 9.65
N GLY A 101 19.40 3.83 8.87
CA GLY A 101 20.19 2.58 8.89
C GLY A 101 19.42 1.28 9.08
N LYS A 102 18.18 1.28 9.59
CA LYS A 102 17.39 0.04 9.68
C LYS A 102 17.12 -0.53 8.28
N PRO A 103 17.25 -1.85 8.07
CA PRO A 103 16.91 -2.44 6.79
C PRO A 103 15.44 -2.19 6.45
N ILE A 104 15.18 -1.86 5.20
CA ILE A 104 13.83 -1.62 4.69
C ILE A 104 13.33 -2.90 4.04
N ILE A 105 12.16 -3.37 4.45
CA ILE A 105 11.48 -4.51 3.83
C ILE A 105 10.22 -4.01 3.13
N GLY A 106 10.14 -4.25 1.82
CA GLY A 106 8.91 -4.02 1.05
C GLY A 106 7.94 -5.18 1.21
N VAL A 107 6.70 -4.91 1.59
CA VAL A 107 5.63 -5.92 1.69
C VAL A 107 4.66 -5.72 0.55
N LEU A 108 4.55 -6.70 -0.33
CA LEU A 108 3.62 -6.74 -1.46
C LEU A 108 2.73 -7.98 -1.37
N GLY A 109 1.83 -8.13 -2.34
CA GLY A 109 0.87 -9.21 -2.41
C GLY A 109 -0.56 -8.68 -2.41
N GLU A 110 -1.52 -9.55 -2.09
CA GLU A 110 -2.93 -9.25 -2.20
C GLU A 110 -3.36 -8.15 -1.22
N ILE A 111 -4.14 -7.18 -1.70
CA ILE A 111 -4.50 -5.96 -0.95
C ILE A 111 -5.12 -6.24 0.40
N TYR A 112 -6.03 -7.22 0.52
CA TYR A 112 -6.67 -7.55 1.78
C TYR A 112 -5.67 -8.17 2.76
N ILE A 113 -4.93 -9.21 2.36
CA ILE A 113 -3.93 -9.85 3.23
C ILE A 113 -2.86 -8.86 3.68
N ARG A 114 -2.29 -8.05 2.79
CA ARG A 114 -1.22 -7.11 3.17
C ARG A 114 -1.69 -5.97 4.08
N SER A 115 -2.99 -5.63 4.03
CA SER A 115 -3.57 -4.51 4.77
C SER A 115 -4.34 -4.92 6.04
N ASN A 116 -4.70 -6.20 6.17
CA ASN A 116 -5.44 -6.72 7.30
C ASN A 116 -4.50 -7.40 8.32
N ARG A 117 -4.35 -6.78 9.50
CA ARG A 117 -3.49 -7.28 10.59
C ARG A 117 -3.89 -8.67 11.08
N PHE A 118 -5.18 -8.99 11.09
CA PHE A 118 -5.65 -10.31 11.51
C PHE A 118 -5.32 -11.35 10.43
N GLY A 119 -5.57 -11.03 9.15
CA GLY A 119 -5.33 -11.91 8.02
C GLY A 119 -3.86 -12.20 7.73
N ASN A 120 -2.93 -11.38 8.24
CA ASN A 120 -1.48 -11.56 8.06
C ASN A 120 -0.70 -11.77 9.36
N GLU A 121 -1.38 -12.15 10.45
CA GLU A 121 -0.75 -12.42 11.76
C GLU A 121 0.11 -11.27 12.30
N ASP A 122 -0.31 -10.03 12.04
CA ASP A 122 0.37 -8.79 12.41
C ASP A 122 1.79 -8.65 11.81
N LEU A 123 1.96 -9.13 10.57
CA LEU A 123 3.23 -9.18 9.81
C LEU A 123 4.08 -7.91 9.96
N ILE A 124 3.48 -6.73 9.74
CA ILE A 124 4.18 -5.45 9.79
C ILE A 124 4.82 -5.24 11.19
N ARG A 125 4.06 -5.52 12.26
CA ARG A 125 4.57 -5.39 13.63
C ARG A 125 5.63 -6.42 13.97
N ASN A 126 5.54 -7.62 13.40
CA ASN A 126 6.58 -8.65 13.56
C ASN A 126 7.88 -8.19 12.90
N ILE A 127 7.83 -7.63 11.69
CA ILE A 127 9.01 -7.09 10.99
C ILE A 127 9.63 -5.93 11.77
N GLU A 128 8.82 -5.00 12.27
CA GLU A 128 9.30 -3.86 13.07
C GLU A 128 9.97 -4.31 14.38
N ARG A 129 9.42 -5.33 15.05
CA ARG A 129 10.03 -5.94 16.25
C ARG A 129 11.40 -6.57 15.96
N LEU A 130 11.62 -7.03 14.73
CA LEU A 130 12.92 -7.52 14.27
C LEU A 130 13.85 -6.38 13.81
N GLY A 131 13.49 -5.12 14.07
CA GLY A 131 14.35 -3.96 13.84
C GLY A 131 14.41 -3.47 12.40
N CYS A 132 13.38 -3.74 11.60
CA CYS A 132 13.28 -3.29 10.21
C CYS A 132 12.19 -2.23 10.01
N GLU A 133 12.36 -1.38 9.00
CA GLU A 133 11.30 -0.50 8.50
C GLU A 133 10.48 -1.25 7.44
N VAL A 134 9.17 -0.98 7.36
CA VAL A 134 8.28 -1.59 6.37
C VAL A 134 7.78 -0.57 5.36
N TRP A 135 8.01 -0.85 4.08
CA TRP A 135 7.31 -0.20 2.98
C TRP A 135 6.10 -1.04 2.57
N LEU A 136 4.94 -0.41 2.57
CA LEU A 136 3.67 -1.04 2.21
C LEU A 136 2.99 -0.15 1.16
N PRO A 137 2.57 -0.69 0.01
CA PRO A 137 1.84 0.08 -0.98
C PRO A 137 0.48 0.54 -0.41
N PRO A 138 0.05 1.78 -0.70
CA PRO A 138 -1.20 2.31 -0.18
C PRO A 138 -2.42 1.63 -0.80
N ILE A 139 -3.58 1.75 -0.16
CA ILE A 139 -4.85 1.28 -0.75
C ILE A 139 -5.20 2.09 -2.00
N SER A 140 -4.82 3.37 -2.02
CA SER A 140 -4.99 4.25 -3.19
C SER A 140 -4.38 3.69 -4.48
N GLU A 141 -3.29 2.91 -4.40
CA GLU A 141 -2.62 2.28 -5.54
C GLU A 141 -3.58 1.41 -6.35
N TRP A 142 -4.36 0.57 -5.66
CA TRP A 142 -5.33 -0.33 -6.29
C TRP A 142 -6.45 0.44 -6.97
N ILE A 143 -6.96 1.49 -6.34
CA ILE A 143 -8.05 2.31 -6.90
C ILE A 143 -7.59 3.03 -8.16
N LEU A 144 -6.38 3.59 -8.15
CA LEU A 144 -5.79 4.21 -9.34
C LEU A 144 -5.53 3.18 -10.44
N TYR A 145 -5.14 1.96 -10.08
CA TYR A 145 -5.02 0.86 -11.03
C TYR A 145 -6.35 0.45 -11.66
N VAL A 146 -7.42 0.35 -10.88
CA VAL A 146 -8.77 0.07 -11.41
C VAL A 146 -9.22 1.18 -12.38
N ASN A 147 -8.92 2.45 -12.08
CA ASN A 147 -9.20 3.53 -13.02
C ASN A 147 -8.39 3.38 -14.32
N TYR A 148 -7.12 3.01 -14.20
CA TYR A 148 -6.25 2.79 -15.36
C TYR A 148 -6.79 1.66 -16.25
N THR A 149 -7.14 0.51 -15.67
CA THR A 149 -7.68 -0.63 -16.45
C THR A 149 -9.05 -0.31 -17.02
N SER A 150 -9.93 0.34 -16.26
CA SER A 150 -11.24 0.82 -16.73
C SER A 150 -11.12 1.78 -17.92
N LYS A 151 -10.15 2.71 -17.86
CA LYS A 151 -9.84 3.62 -18.97
C LYS A 151 -9.38 2.86 -20.21
N GLN A 152 -8.45 1.91 -20.06
CA GLN A 152 -7.97 1.08 -21.17
C GLN A 152 -9.06 0.19 -21.77
N ARG A 153 -9.95 -0.35 -20.93
CA ARG A 153 -11.07 -1.18 -21.39
C ARG A 153 -12.11 -0.36 -22.14
N SER A 154 -12.50 0.81 -21.61
CA SER A 154 -13.46 1.73 -22.25
C SER A 154 -12.99 2.19 -23.63
N LEU A 155 -11.68 2.38 -23.82
CA LEU A 155 -11.10 2.67 -25.14
C LEU A 155 -11.23 1.49 -26.10
N ARG A 156 -10.91 0.28 -25.63
CA ARG A 156 -10.99 -0.96 -26.43
C ARG A 156 -12.42 -1.30 -26.84
N THR A 157 -13.41 -1.04 -25.98
CA THR A 157 -14.83 -1.32 -26.23
C THR A 157 -15.59 -0.19 -26.91
N GLY A 158 -14.94 0.97 -27.17
CA GLY A 158 -15.56 2.12 -27.82
C GLY A 158 -16.57 2.89 -26.93
N HIS A 159 -16.54 2.68 -25.61
CA HIS A 159 -17.44 3.35 -24.66
C HIS A 159 -16.91 4.73 -24.23
N TYR A 160 -16.95 5.70 -25.16
CA TYR A 160 -16.38 7.04 -24.96
C TYR A 160 -16.95 7.83 -23.76
N LYS A 161 -18.23 7.66 -23.43
CA LYS A 161 -18.84 8.31 -22.26
C LYS A 161 -18.25 7.79 -20.94
N SER A 162 -18.09 6.46 -20.82
CA SER A 162 -17.45 5.83 -19.66
C SER A 162 -15.98 6.24 -19.56
N PHE A 163 -15.27 6.26 -20.70
CA PHE A 163 -13.91 6.75 -20.76
C PHE A 163 -13.76 8.17 -20.20
N LEU A 164 -14.58 9.12 -20.66
CA LEU A 164 -14.52 10.51 -20.21
C LEU A 164 -14.80 10.63 -18.71
N ALA A 165 -15.80 9.89 -18.19
CA ALA A 165 -16.12 9.87 -16.78
C ALA A 165 -14.97 9.32 -15.91
N THR A 166 -14.36 8.20 -16.32
CA THR A 166 -13.19 7.61 -15.65
C THR A 166 -11.98 8.54 -15.72
N PHE A 167 -11.76 9.20 -16.85
CA PHE A 167 -10.68 10.18 -17.02
C PHE A 167 -10.82 11.35 -16.05
N ILE A 168 -11.98 12.01 -16.02
CA ILE A 168 -12.24 13.13 -15.09
C ILE A 168 -12.08 12.68 -13.64
N THR A 169 -12.60 11.49 -13.30
CA THR A 169 -12.48 10.91 -11.95
C THR A 169 -11.02 10.68 -11.58
N ASN A 170 -10.22 10.10 -12.48
CA ASN A 170 -8.81 9.84 -12.27
C ASN A 170 -8.00 11.13 -12.05
N GLU A 171 -8.21 12.15 -12.88
CA GLU A 171 -7.51 13.44 -12.73
C GLU A 171 -7.89 14.16 -11.43
N PHE A 172 -9.17 14.12 -11.07
CA PHE A 172 -9.61 14.62 -9.78
C PHE A 172 -8.95 13.86 -8.61
N GLN A 173 -8.90 12.53 -8.69
CA GLN A 173 -8.32 11.69 -7.65
C GLN A 173 -6.81 11.94 -7.48
N LYS A 174 -6.04 11.96 -8.58
CA LYS A 174 -4.61 12.31 -8.61
C LYS A 174 -4.35 13.72 -8.06
N SER A 175 -5.19 14.69 -8.41
CA SER A 175 -5.09 16.07 -7.89
C SER A 175 -5.33 16.14 -6.38
N VAL A 176 -6.36 15.43 -5.88
CA VAL A 176 -6.62 15.32 -4.44
C VAL A 176 -5.45 14.66 -3.71
N GLU A 177 -4.96 13.55 -4.24
CA GLU A 177 -3.80 12.83 -3.67
C GLU A 177 -2.59 13.75 -3.57
N HIS A 178 -2.20 14.37 -4.69
CA HIS A 178 -1.07 15.29 -4.72
C HIS A 178 -1.23 16.43 -3.71
N ARG A 179 -2.42 17.04 -3.63
CA ARG A 179 -2.70 18.11 -2.67
C ARG A 179 -2.61 17.65 -1.21
N LEU A 180 -3.08 16.45 -0.89
CA LEU A 180 -3.02 15.91 0.48
C LEU A 180 -1.60 15.50 0.85
N THR A 181 -0.86 14.87 -0.07
CA THR A 181 0.55 14.50 0.08
C THR A 181 1.43 15.72 0.35
N ARG A 182 1.10 16.90 -0.21
CA ARG A 182 1.78 18.17 0.13
C ARG A 182 1.77 18.50 1.63
N SER A 183 0.79 17.99 2.39
CA SER A 183 0.74 18.17 3.85
C SER A 183 1.87 17.45 4.58
N PHE A 184 2.51 16.47 3.92
CA PHE A 184 3.63 15.67 4.44
C PHE A 184 4.93 15.90 3.66
N ASN A 185 5.00 16.89 2.76
CA ASN A 185 6.01 17.02 1.70
C ASN A 185 7.48 17.02 2.18
N HIS A 186 7.78 17.41 3.42
CA HIS A 186 9.14 17.35 3.97
C HIS A 186 9.45 16.00 4.65
N SER A 187 8.42 15.26 5.07
CA SER A 187 8.57 14.03 5.85
C SER A 187 8.55 12.74 5.01
N LEU A 188 7.89 12.76 3.85
CA LEU A 188 7.67 11.59 2.99
C LEU A 188 8.36 11.66 1.62
N LYS A 189 9.12 12.73 1.31
CA LYS A 189 9.64 13.03 -0.03
C LYS A 189 10.62 11.99 -0.60
N ALA A 190 11.41 11.34 0.25
CA ALA A 190 12.44 10.37 -0.19
C ALA A 190 11.85 9.09 -0.81
N HIS A 191 10.55 8.80 -0.58
CA HIS A 191 9.91 7.54 -0.97
C HIS A 191 8.53 7.81 -1.58
N GLY A 192 8.47 8.63 -2.64
CA GLY A 192 7.24 8.84 -3.39
C GLY A 192 6.66 7.53 -3.92
N GLU A 193 5.34 7.42 -3.98
CA GLU A 193 4.69 6.29 -4.66
C GLU A 193 4.84 6.45 -6.17
N PRO A 194 5.20 5.38 -6.92
CA PRO A 194 5.24 5.44 -8.37
C PRO A 194 3.80 5.57 -8.93
N SER A 195 3.68 6.15 -10.11
CA SER A 195 2.43 6.13 -10.87
C SER A 195 2.07 4.69 -11.27
N THR A 196 0.78 4.44 -11.52
CA THR A 196 0.30 3.14 -12.03
C THR A 196 1.03 2.75 -13.32
N GLU A 197 1.27 3.71 -14.20
CA GLU A 197 2.00 3.51 -15.45
C GLU A 197 3.45 3.04 -15.23
N GLU A 198 4.14 3.62 -14.24
CA GLU A 198 5.50 3.18 -13.86
C GLU A 198 5.51 1.79 -13.25
N ILE A 199 4.53 1.46 -12.40
CA ILE A 199 4.39 0.09 -11.84
C ILE A 199 4.22 -0.92 -12.96
N ILE A 200 3.32 -0.65 -13.92
CA ILE A 200 3.10 -1.53 -15.07
C ILE A 200 4.38 -1.65 -15.91
N LYS A 201 5.06 -0.53 -16.18
CA LYS A 201 6.33 -0.52 -16.92
C LYS A 201 7.39 -1.40 -16.27
N ASN A 202 7.50 -1.34 -14.94
CA ASN A 202 8.41 -2.17 -14.16
C ASN A 202 8.09 -3.67 -14.24
N ALA A 203 6.80 -4.03 -14.41
CA ALA A 203 6.35 -5.41 -14.48
C ALA A 203 6.52 -6.06 -15.87
N ILE A 204 6.48 -5.27 -16.96
CA ILE A 204 6.54 -5.75 -18.36
C ILE A 204 7.65 -6.78 -18.64
N PRO A 205 8.89 -6.65 -18.13
CA PRO A 205 9.95 -7.63 -18.39
C PRO A 205 9.66 -9.04 -17.83
N TYR A 206 8.69 -9.16 -16.93
CA TYR A 206 8.36 -10.39 -16.20
C TYR A 206 6.95 -10.90 -16.51
N LEU A 207 5.99 -10.00 -16.75
CA LEU A 207 4.58 -10.32 -16.92
C LEU A 207 3.94 -9.42 -17.98
N HIS A 208 3.25 -10.02 -18.94
CA HIS A 208 2.56 -9.27 -19.99
C HIS A 208 1.37 -8.47 -19.40
N PRO A 209 1.13 -7.21 -19.82
CA PRO A 209 0.06 -6.35 -19.29
C PRO A 209 -1.37 -6.89 -19.36
N SER A 210 -1.61 -7.92 -20.17
CA SER A 210 -2.91 -8.62 -20.23
C SER A 210 -3.23 -9.41 -18.95
N PHE A 211 -2.23 -9.74 -18.14
CA PHE A 211 -2.43 -10.33 -16.82
C PHE A 211 -2.79 -9.22 -15.82
N GLU A 212 -4.06 -8.81 -15.86
CA GLU A 212 -4.62 -7.76 -14.98
C GLU A 212 -4.74 -8.24 -13.51
N GLY A 213 -4.95 -7.30 -12.59
CA GLY A 213 -5.13 -7.55 -11.15
C GLY A 213 -3.85 -7.43 -10.33
N GLU A 214 -3.79 -8.16 -9.22
CA GLU A 214 -2.71 -8.01 -8.23
C GLU A 214 -1.35 -8.51 -8.72
N ALA A 215 -1.31 -9.40 -9.71
CA ALA A 215 -0.07 -9.99 -10.18
C ALA A 215 0.87 -8.94 -10.79
N ILE A 216 0.34 -8.12 -11.71
CA ILE A 216 1.13 -7.07 -12.37
C ILE A 216 1.55 -5.96 -11.41
N LEU A 217 0.67 -5.59 -10.48
CA LEU A 217 0.99 -4.61 -9.44
C LEU A 217 2.09 -5.13 -8.52
N SER A 218 1.97 -6.36 -8.04
CA SER A 218 2.93 -7.00 -7.14
C SER A 218 4.32 -7.09 -7.76
N VAL A 219 4.45 -7.55 -9.00
CA VAL A 219 5.75 -7.65 -9.68
C VAL A 219 6.34 -6.27 -9.96
N GLY A 220 5.54 -5.33 -10.46
CA GLY A 220 6.00 -3.96 -10.73
C GLY A 220 6.45 -3.24 -9.47
N LYS A 221 5.77 -3.50 -8.34
CA LYS A 221 6.12 -2.94 -7.04
C LYS A 221 7.36 -3.58 -6.42
N ALA A 222 7.58 -4.89 -6.66
CA ALA A 222 8.81 -5.55 -6.24
C ALA A 222 10.05 -4.87 -6.86
N VAL A 223 9.97 -4.59 -8.16
CA VAL A 223 11.01 -3.85 -8.89
C VAL A 223 11.15 -2.42 -8.34
N ASP A 224 10.04 -1.71 -8.12
CA ASP A 224 10.08 -0.35 -7.53
C ASP A 224 10.78 -0.33 -6.16
N PHE A 225 10.47 -1.30 -5.29
CA PHE A 225 11.13 -1.44 -3.99
C PHE A 225 12.62 -1.74 -4.13
N ALA A 226 13.00 -2.66 -5.02
CA ALA A 226 14.40 -2.97 -5.27
C ALA A 226 15.18 -1.73 -5.76
N LEU A 227 14.62 -1.00 -6.73
CA LEU A 227 15.22 0.22 -7.29
C LEU A 227 15.32 1.36 -6.26
N LYS A 228 14.36 1.46 -5.34
CA LYS A 228 14.37 2.45 -4.25
C LYS A 228 15.24 2.06 -3.06
N GLY A 229 15.92 0.91 -3.12
CA GLY A 229 16.89 0.53 -2.11
C GLY A 229 16.29 -0.25 -0.94
N ALA A 230 15.17 -0.94 -1.10
CA ALA A 230 14.76 -1.95 -0.14
C ALA A 230 15.86 -3.01 0.04
N SER A 231 15.97 -3.55 1.25
CA SER A 231 16.93 -4.59 1.63
C SER A 231 16.32 -5.99 1.60
N GLY A 232 15.00 -6.08 1.49
CA GLY A 232 14.26 -7.34 1.32
C GLY A 232 12.84 -7.09 0.83
N ILE A 233 12.21 -8.15 0.31
CA ILE A 233 10.83 -8.11 -0.16
C ILE A 233 10.06 -9.29 0.44
N ILE A 234 8.84 -9.05 0.91
CA ILE A 234 7.91 -10.09 1.34
C ILE A 234 6.68 -10.09 0.43
N ASN A 235 6.35 -11.24 -0.13
CA ASN A 235 5.09 -11.48 -0.82
C ASN A 235 4.10 -12.14 0.15
N ALA A 236 3.10 -11.38 0.61
CA ALA A 236 2.04 -11.84 1.50
C ALA A 236 0.79 -12.19 0.69
N MET A 237 0.44 -13.47 0.62
CA MET A 237 -0.64 -13.96 -0.23
C MET A 237 -1.59 -14.90 0.53
N PRO A 238 -2.86 -15.02 0.15
CA PRO A 238 -3.70 -16.11 0.63
C PRO A 238 -3.14 -17.47 0.16
N PHE A 239 -3.32 -18.51 0.98
CA PHE A 239 -3.05 -19.87 0.56
C PHE A 239 -3.86 -20.21 -0.70
N THR A 240 -3.25 -20.94 -1.65
CA THR A 240 -3.83 -21.30 -2.96
C THR A 240 -4.17 -20.13 -3.90
N CYS A 241 -3.79 -18.89 -3.58
CA CYS A 241 -4.04 -17.74 -4.46
C CYS A 241 -3.24 -17.88 -5.77
N MET A 242 -3.91 -18.19 -6.89
CA MET A 242 -3.29 -18.37 -8.21
C MET A 242 -2.46 -17.14 -8.66
N PRO A 243 -2.97 -15.88 -8.59
CA PRO A 243 -2.14 -14.71 -8.84
C PRO A 243 -0.91 -14.62 -7.93
N GLY A 244 -1.06 -14.94 -6.64
CA GLY A 244 0.04 -14.96 -5.68
C GLY A 244 1.11 -16.00 -6.03
N THR A 245 0.71 -17.18 -6.51
CA THR A 245 1.62 -18.24 -6.99
C THR A 245 2.40 -17.79 -8.22
N ILE A 246 1.73 -17.12 -9.17
CA ILE A 246 2.39 -16.54 -10.36
C ILE A 246 3.43 -15.51 -9.92
N VAL A 247 3.05 -14.58 -9.03
CA VAL A 247 3.97 -13.59 -8.46
C VAL A 247 5.18 -14.28 -7.81
N ASN A 248 4.95 -15.28 -6.95
CA ASN A 248 6.02 -16.02 -6.29
C ASN A 248 7.01 -16.65 -7.29
N ALA A 249 6.50 -17.24 -8.38
CA ALA A 249 7.35 -17.80 -9.43
C ALA A 249 8.17 -16.71 -10.15
N LEU A 250 7.57 -15.57 -10.46
CA LEU A 250 8.23 -14.45 -11.15
C LEU A 250 9.23 -13.71 -10.26
N LEU A 251 8.98 -13.65 -8.95
CA LEU A 251 9.89 -13.02 -7.99
C LEU A 251 11.25 -13.73 -7.92
N LYS A 252 11.35 -15.00 -8.29
CA LYS A 252 12.64 -15.70 -8.43
C LYS A 252 13.53 -14.98 -9.45
N ARG A 253 13.01 -14.69 -10.65
CA ARG A 253 13.73 -13.95 -11.69
C ARG A 253 14.00 -12.51 -11.27
N CYS A 254 13.02 -11.85 -10.62
CA CYS A 254 13.22 -10.51 -10.08
C CYS A 254 14.36 -10.45 -9.07
N LYS A 255 14.49 -11.45 -8.20
CA LYS A 255 15.61 -11.58 -7.26
C LYS A 255 16.95 -11.65 -8.00
N GLU A 256 17.05 -12.52 -8.99
CA GLU A 256 18.28 -12.74 -9.77
C GLU A 256 18.73 -11.48 -10.51
N THR A 257 17.79 -10.71 -11.07
CA THR A 257 18.08 -9.47 -11.82
C THR A 257 18.34 -8.25 -10.94
N HIS A 258 18.03 -8.31 -9.64
CA HIS A 258 18.20 -7.21 -8.68
C HIS A 258 19.15 -7.61 -7.55
N ASN A 259 20.38 -7.95 -7.92
CA ASN A 259 21.50 -8.22 -7.01
C ASN A 259 21.23 -9.31 -5.95
N ASN A 260 20.36 -10.28 -6.26
CA ASN A 260 19.95 -11.33 -5.33
C ASN A 260 19.32 -10.79 -4.03
N ILE A 261 18.56 -9.69 -4.11
CA ILE A 261 17.78 -9.17 -2.98
C ILE A 261 16.98 -10.30 -2.30
N PRO A 262 17.02 -10.43 -0.96
CA PRO A 262 16.24 -11.44 -0.25
C PRO A 262 14.74 -11.27 -0.50
N ILE A 263 14.08 -12.37 -0.89
CA ILE A 263 12.62 -12.42 -1.05
C ILE A 263 12.05 -13.59 -0.25
N LEU A 264 11.00 -13.34 0.52
CA LEU A 264 10.24 -14.34 1.26
C LEU A 264 8.77 -14.30 0.84
N THR A 265 8.20 -15.46 0.51
CA THR A 265 6.75 -15.59 0.31
C THR A 265 6.11 -16.23 1.53
N ILE A 266 5.07 -15.60 2.05
CA ILE A 266 4.25 -16.11 3.16
C ILE A 266 2.83 -16.29 2.64
N ALA A 267 2.35 -17.53 2.70
CA ALA A 267 0.97 -17.88 2.38
C ALA A 267 0.18 -17.93 3.69
N TYR A 268 -0.96 -17.22 3.75
CA TYR A 268 -1.84 -17.20 4.92
C TYR A 268 -3.12 -17.97 4.63
N ASP A 269 -3.47 -18.91 5.48
CA ASP A 269 -4.71 -19.72 5.40
C ASP A 269 -5.71 -19.37 6.52
N GLY A 270 -5.36 -18.43 7.41
CA GLY A 270 -6.17 -18.02 8.56
C GLY A 270 -5.93 -18.86 9.82
N GLN A 271 -5.09 -19.90 9.75
CA GLN A 271 -4.57 -20.61 10.92
C GLN A 271 -3.23 -20.01 11.32
N LYS A 272 -2.94 -19.97 12.63
CA LYS A 272 -1.64 -19.49 13.10
C LYS A 272 -0.57 -20.51 12.76
N GLU A 273 0.27 -20.20 11.78
CA GLU A 273 1.42 -21.05 11.45
C GLU A 273 2.53 -20.88 12.50
N GLY A 274 2.83 -21.96 13.24
CA GLY A 274 3.88 -21.93 14.27
C GLY A 274 5.29 -21.63 13.73
N ASN A 275 5.54 -21.81 12.43
CA ASN A 275 6.85 -21.61 11.81
C ASN A 275 7.07 -20.21 11.21
N THR A 276 6.02 -19.39 11.05
CA THR A 276 6.09 -18.08 10.39
C THR A 276 7.12 -17.17 11.06
N LYS A 277 7.16 -17.20 12.40
CA LYS A 277 8.11 -16.41 13.19
C LYS A 277 9.56 -16.79 12.87
N THR A 278 9.91 -18.07 12.92
CA THR A 278 11.26 -18.55 12.64
C THR A 278 11.70 -18.24 11.21
N ARG A 279 10.78 -18.39 10.24
CA ARG A 279 11.05 -18.03 8.83
C ARG A 279 11.32 -16.53 8.68
N LEU A 280 10.56 -15.68 9.38
CA LEU A 280 10.73 -14.23 9.35
C LEU A 280 12.04 -13.79 10.02
N GLU A 281 12.45 -14.44 11.10
CA GLU A 281 13.74 -14.22 11.76
C GLU A 281 14.91 -14.57 10.82
N ALA A 282 14.88 -15.76 10.21
CA ALA A 282 15.89 -16.19 9.25
C ALA A 282 15.95 -15.29 8.01
N PHE A 283 14.79 -14.83 7.53
CA PHE A 283 14.71 -13.86 6.44
C PHE A 283 15.31 -12.51 6.83
N THR A 284 14.99 -11.99 8.01
CA THR A 284 15.51 -10.70 8.48
C THR A 284 17.02 -10.73 8.64
N TYR A 285 17.59 -11.86 9.06
CA TYR A 285 19.03 -12.06 9.06
C TYR A 285 19.64 -11.91 7.66
N GLN A 286 19.06 -12.54 6.63
CA GLN A 286 19.51 -12.39 5.24
C GLN A 286 19.40 -10.94 4.73
N VAL A 287 18.33 -10.25 5.12
CA VAL A 287 18.10 -8.83 4.79
C VAL A 287 19.19 -7.92 5.35
N ARG A 288 19.62 -8.15 6.60
CA ARG A 288 20.72 -7.40 7.22
C ARG A 288 22.05 -7.65 6.49
N GLN A 289 22.38 -8.92 6.24
CA GLN A 289 23.58 -9.26 5.47
C GLN A 289 23.59 -8.65 4.07
N TYR A 290 22.43 -8.62 3.39
CA TYR A 290 22.31 -7.98 2.09
C TYR A 290 22.53 -6.47 2.16
N GLN A 291 21.97 -5.80 3.18
CA GLN A 291 22.17 -4.37 3.39
C GLN A 291 23.64 -4.04 3.68
N GLU A 292 24.30 -4.83 4.55
CA GLU A 292 25.72 -4.68 4.86
C GLU A 292 26.58 -4.80 3.59
N ARG A 293 26.39 -5.85 2.79
CA ARG A 293 27.11 -6.03 1.52
C ARG A 293 26.88 -4.91 0.50
N ARG A 294 25.72 -4.25 0.55
CA ARG A 294 25.40 -3.12 -0.35
C ARG A 294 26.02 -1.82 0.11
N ASN A 295 26.27 -1.68 1.41
CA ASN A 295 26.83 -0.46 2.02
C ASN A 295 28.36 -0.49 2.15
N SER A 296 28.97 -1.68 2.07
CA SER A 296 30.42 -1.90 1.94
C SER A 296 30.93 -1.60 0.54
#